data_AF-A0A945J5I5-F1
#
_entry.id   AF-A0A945J5I5-F1
#
_cell.length_a   1.000
_cell.length_b   1.000
_cell.length_c   1.000
_cell.angle_alpha   90.00
_cell.angle_beta   90.00
_cell.angle_gamma   90.00
#
_symmetry.space_group_name_H-M   'P 1'
#
loop_
_entity.id
_entity.type
_entity.pdbx_description
1 polymer ?
#
loop_
_entity_poly.entity_id
_entity_poly.type
_entity_poly.pdbx_seq_one_letter_code
_entity_poly.pdbx_strand_id
1 'polypeptide(L)'
;MEAKSLIQIIAEDEFLPILQEPTRPFIKISALFCEKLKNKKEVSRKFYSSLIQETEYLECFLDEYGARENKTWSFFSEYVACIRNLTIAAFYLKHILDRYPYYSLGESEEDSLEFHKAAYQLLEFLNNSIQNLRAEVISTGRANGLIISDGPFSQDDFSEIESNKRLPRTILEDEVKGEQERILDLCQKYKKVAQMVNDAGFERSEDLEKFRHIIPDQLDEKLVRMFKELVHSVQSEYDTYVKNTRIEQSVEELKNMRGYISMPLHLLEVVLWLCHFYERHEDEIRHSECRQKIS
;
A
#
# COMPACT_ATOMS: atom_id res chain seq x y z
N MET A 1 10.95 30.82 17.71
CA MET A 1 12.03 29.83 17.79
C MET A 1 13.03 30.19 16.71
N GLU A 2 14.24 30.58 17.08
CA GLU A 2 15.32 30.75 16.10
C GLU A 2 15.66 29.38 15.51
N ALA A 3 15.74 29.29 14.19
CA ALA A 3 16.23 28.09 13.53
C ALA A 3 17.69 27.87 13.97
N LYS A 4 17.98 26.75 14.64
CA LYS A 4 19.36 26.33 14.89
C LYS A 4 19.98 25.98 13.52
N SER A 5 20.68 26.95 12.95
CA SER A 5 21.07 27.01 11.54
C SER A 5 22.33 26.20 11.16
N LEU A 6 22.69 25.17 11.92
CA LEU A 6 23.81 24.30 11.55
C LEU A 6 23.42 22.84 11.83
N ILE A 7 23.34 22.03 10.77
CA ILE A 7 23.26 20.57 10.88
C ILE A 7 24.58 20.12 11.49
N GLN A 8 24.52 19.53 12.68
CA GLN A 8 25.70 18.96 13.34
C GLN A 8 25.96 17.57 12.76
N ILE A 9 27.15 17.34 12.22
CA ILE A 9 27.59 16.01 11.79
C ILE A 9 28.00 15.24 13.04
N ILE A 10 27.32 14.13 13.31
CA ILE A 10 27.63 13.19 14.40
C ILE A 10 28.37 11.96 13.83
N ALA A 11 29.13 11.29 14.68
CA ALA A 11 29.80 10.04 14.31
C ALA A 11 28.85 8.83 14.40
N GLU A 12 29.20 7.72 13.74
CA GLU A 12 28.33 6.52 13.68
C GLU A 12 28.12 5.87 15.06
N ASP A 13 29.13 5.94 15.93
CA ASP A 13 29.08 5.48 17.31
C ASP A 13 28.18 6.35 18.20
N GLU A 14 28.06 7.64 17.89
CA GLU A 14 27.09 8.54 18.51
C GLU A 14 25.66 8.28 18.00
N PHE A 15 25.50 7.89 16.74
CA PHE A 15 24.19 7.60 16.14
C PHE A 15 23.55 6.30 16.64
N LEU A 16 24.33 5.22 16.77
CA LEU A 16 23.85 3.90 17.19
C LEU A 16 22.97 3.91 18.45
N PRO A 17 23.37 4.52 19.59
CA PRO A 17 22.54 4.56 20.79
C PRO A 17 21.26 5.37 20.60
N ILE A 18 21.24 6.36 19.70
CA ILE A 18 20.06 7.18 19.40
C ILE A 18 19.06 6.36 18.57
N LEU A 19 19.54 5.56 17.61
CA LEU A 19 18.71 4.69 16.77
C LEU A 19 18.09 3.49 17.53
N GLN A 20 18.71 3.08 18.64
CA GLN A 20 18.34 1.87 19.37
C GLN A 20 16.89 1.87 19.88
N GLU A 21 16.40 2.97 20.44
CA GLU A 21 15.01 3.07 20.93
C GLU A 21 13.98 3.17 19.80
N PRO A 22 14.13 4.05 18.78
CA PRO A 22 13.22 4.14 17.64
C PRO A 22 13.04 2.83 16.86
N THR A 23 14.06 1.96 16.87
CA THR A 23 14.01 0.67 16.15
C THR A 23 13.12 -0.38 16.85
N ARG A 24 12.93 -0.28 18.18
CA ARG A 24 12.26 -1.34 18.97
C ARG A 24 10.82 -1.65 18.54
N PRO A 25 9.93 -0.65 18.30
CA PRO A 25 8.57 -0.93 17.88
C PRO A 25 8.51 -1.73 16.57
N PHE A 26 9.29 -1.31 15.56
CA PHE A 26 9.43 -2.00 14.29
C PHE A 26 9.90 -3.46 14.46
N ILE A 27 10.92 -3.71 15.29
CA ILE A 27 11.42 -5.07 15.54
C ILE A 27 10.32 -5.97 16.13
N LYS A 28 9.55 -5.45 17.09
CA LYS A 28 8.45 -6.20 17.73
C LYS A 28 7.33 -6.54 16.75
N ILE A 29 6.80 -5.55 16.03
CA ILE A 29 5.68 -5.80 15.11
C ILE A 29 6.09 -6.68 13.92
N SER A 30 7.31 -6.50 13.39
CA SER A 30 7.82 -7.34 12.31
C SER A 30 8.11 -8.77 12.78
N ALA A 31 8.52 -8.97 14.04
CA ALA A 31 8.64 -10.31 14.63
C ALA A 31 7.28 -11.01 14.73
N LEU A 32 6.26 -10.30 15.24
CA LEU A 32 4.89 -10.79 15.31
C LEU A 32 4.32 -11.13 13.93
N PHE A 33 4.66 -10.33 12.91
CA PHE A 33 4.30 -10.60 11.53
C PHE A 33 4.84 -11.97 11.08
N CYS A 34 6.14 -12.22 11.27
CA CYS A 34 6.76 -13.50 10.95
C CYS A 34 6.14 -14.67 11.75
N GLU A 35 5.80 -14.46 13.03
CA GLU A 35 5.13 -15.46 13.85
C GLU A 35 3.73 -15.80 13.31
N LYS A 36 2.96 -14.79 12.90
CA LYS A 36 1.65 -14.98 12.25
C LYS A 36 1.77 -15.80 10.97
N LEU A 37 2.70 -15.44 10.09
CA LEU A 37 2.95 -16.20 8.85
C LEU A 37 3.34 -17.65 9.13
N LYS A 38 4.26 -17.88 10.08
CA LYS A 38 4.68 -19.23 10.49
C LYS A 38 3.51 -20.07 11.00
N ASN A 39 2.61 -19.45 11.75
CA ASN A 39 1.40 -20.09 12.28
C ASN A 39 0.26 -20.16 11.26
N LYS A 40 0.49 -19.75 9.99
CA LYS A 40 -0.52 -19.65 8.93
C LYS A 40 -1.76 -18.86 9.37
N LYS A 41 -1.56 -17.88 10.24
CA LYS A 41 -2.62 -16.95 10.64
C LYS A 41 -2.73 -15.86 9.59
N GLU A 42 -3.96 -15.49 9.28
CA GLU A 42 -4.23 -14.39 8.37
C GLU A 42 -3.70 -13.07 8.95
N VAL A 43 -3.19 -12.21 8.06
CA VAL A 43 -2.74 -10.86 8.40
C VAL A 43 -3.86 -9.90 8.05
N SER A 44 -4.41 -9.25 9.08
CA SER A 44 -5.50 -8.30 8.91
C SER A 44 -5.03 -6.96 8.34
N ARG A 45 -5.97 -6.16 7.79
CA ARG A 45 -5.67 -4.77 7.39
C ARG A 45 -5.14 -3.91 8.52
N LYS A 46 -5.68 -4.11 9.73
CA LYS A 46 -5.21 -3.39 10.93
C LYS A 46 -3.75 -3.73 11.20
N PHE A 47 -3.37 -5.00 11.07
CA PHE A 47 -1.98 -5.41 11.24
C PHE A 47 -1.06 -4.73 10.22
N TYR A 48 -1.39 -4.76 8.93
CA TYR A 48 -0.60 -4.04 7.91
C TYR A 48 -0.53 -2.54 8.21
N SER A 49 -1.64 -1.90 8.63
CA SER A 49 -1.65 -0.49 9.01
C SER A 49 -0.68 -0.18 10.16
N SER A 50 -0.61 -1.04 11.19
CA SER A 50 0.35 -0.86 12.27
C SER A 50 1.79 -1.06 11.78
N LEU A 51 2.05 -2.05 10.91
CA LEU A 51 3.38 -2.27 10.36
C LEU A 51 3.84 -1.09 9.49
N ILE A 52 2.93 -0.50 8.70
CA ILE A 52 3.18 0.73 7.94
C ILE A 52 3.59 1.86 8.88
N GLN A 53 2.83 2.08 9.95
CA GLN A 53 3.09 3.16 10.91
C GLN A 53 4.48 3.05 11.55
N GLU A 54 4.84 1.86 12.06
CA GLU A 54 6.15 1.65 12.70
C GLU A 54 7.30 1.74 11.69
N THR A 55 7.09 1.29 10.45
CA THR A 55 8.12 1.36 9.40
C THR A 55 8.30 2.79 8.88
N GLU A 56 7.22 3.55 8.70
CA GLU A 56 7.25 4.98 8.36
C GLU A 56 8.00 5.79 9.42
N TYR A 57 7.67 5.55 10.71
CA TYR A 57 8.34 6.22 11.81
C TYR A 57 9.85 5.96 11.80
N LEU A 58 10.26 4.70 11.63
CA LEU A 58 11.67 4.33 11.56
C LEU A 58 12.36 4.91 10.31
N GLU A 59 11.72 4.88 9.14
CA GLU A 59 12.26 5.47 7.91
C GLU A 59 12.46 6.97 8.05
N CYS A 60 11.46 7.70 8.57
CA CYS A 60 11.57 9.15 8.82
C CYS A 60 12.73 9.46 9.78
N PHE A 61 12.83 8.70 10.86
CA PHE A 61 13.93 8.86 11.81
C PHE A 61 15.29 8.62 11.13
N LEU A 62 15.43 7.59 10.29
CA LEU A 62 16.66 7.33 9.55
C LEU A 62 17.00 8.47 8.56
N ASP A 63 15.99 8.98 7.85
CA ASP A 63 16.16 10.08 6.89
C ASP A 63 16.57 11.39 7.59
N GLU A 64 16.02 11.70 8.77
CA GLU A 64 16.39 12.88 9.57
C GLU A 64 17.86 12.92 9.96
N TYR A 65 18.50 11.75 10.09
CA TYR A 65 19.92 11.61 10.42
C TYR A 65 20.80 11.31 9.19
N GLY A 66 20.24 11.37 7.97
CA GLY A 66 20.99 11.13 6.73
C GLY A 66 21.49 9.69 6.58
N ALA A 67 20.83 8.71 7.21
CA ALA A 67 21.28 7.32 7.24
C ALA A 67 21.39 6.68 5.84
N ARG A 68 20.55 7.11 4.89
CA ARG A 68 20.63 6.66 3.48
C ARG A 68 21.90 7.10 2.76
N GLU A 69 22.52 8.19 3.21
CA GLU A 69 23.77 8.73 2.64
C GLU A 69 25.02 8.18 3.36
N ASN A 70 24.83 7.45 4.45
CA ASN A 70 25.90 6.83 5.22
C ASN A 70 26.12 5.37 4.78
N LYS A 71 27.37 4.99 4.49
CA LYS A 71 27.70 3.64 3.99
C LYS A 71 27.33 2.49 4.93
N THR A 72 27.43 2.72 6.25
CA THR A 72 27.08 1.73 7.26
C THR A 72 25.57 1.52 7.33
N TRP A 73 24.79 2.59 7.21
CA TRP A 73 23.34 2.57 7.43
C TRP A 73 22.48 2.55 6.16
N SER A 74 23.05 2.79 4.98
CA SER A 74 22.30 2.91 3.73
C SER A 74 21.45 1.69 3.41
N PHE A 75 22.01 0.48 3.55
CA PHE A 75 21.29 -0.77 3.34
C PHE A 75 20.17 -0.97 4.37
N PHE A 76 20.43 -0.67 5.64
CA PHE A 76 19.42 -0.78 6.69
C PHE A 76 18.22 0.13 6.39
N SER A 77 18.49 1.38 6.02
CA SER A 77 17.45 2.34 5.62
C SER A 77 16.71 1.92 4.35
N GLU A 78 17.41 1.32 3.39
CA GLU A 78 16.80 0.86 2.15
C GLU A 78 15.83 -0.31 2.40
N TYR A 79 16.24 -1.32 3.17
CA TYR A 79 15.37 -2.44 3.49
C TYR A 79 14.12 -2.01 4.29
N VAL A 80 14.26 -1.05 5.22
CA VAL A 80 13.12 -0.46 5.94
C VAL A 80 12.15 0.20 4.94
N ALA A 81 12.66 0.97 3.97
CA ALA A 81 11.83 1.60 2.95
C ALA A 81 11.11 0.57 2.05
N CYS A 82 11.80 -0.49 1.65
CA CYS A 82 11.22 -1.60 0.88
C CYS A 82 10.09 -2.28 1.64
N ILE A 83 10.29 -2.59 2.93
CA ILE A 83 9.24 -3.19 3.79
C ILE A 83 8.03 -2.26 3.83
N ARG A 84 8.23 -0.95 4.03
CA ARG A 84 7.11 -0.01 4.08
C ARG A 84 6.30 -0.08 2.79
N ASN A 85 6.95 0.06 1.65
CA ASN A 85 6.29 0.05 0.35
C ASN A 85 5.47 -1.23 0.13
N LEU A 86 6.09 -2.40 0.30
CA LEU A 86 5.40 -3.69 0.10
C LEU A 86 4.26 -3.89 1.10
N THR A 87 4.41 -3.39 2.33
CA THR A 87 3.34 -3.44 3.33
C THR A 87 2.14 -2.58 2.92
N ILE A 88 2.37 -1.42 2.30
CA ILE A 88 1.28 -0.57 1.78
C ILE A 88 0.56 -1.25 0.62
N ALA A 89 1.30 -1.88 -0.31
CA ALA A 89 0.68 -2.67 -1.38
C ALA A 89 -0.17 -3.83 -0.81
N ALA A 90 0.35 -4.56 0.19
CA ALA A 90 -0.37 -5.65 0.86
C ALA A 90 -1.62 -5.16 1.60
N PHE A 91 -1.56 -3.97 2.23
CA PHE A 91 -2.71 -3.33 2.87
C PHE A 91 -3.85 -3.08 1.89
N TYR A 92 -3.57 -2.49 0.73
CA TYR A 92 -4.58 -2.20 -0.29
C TYR A 92 -5.11 -3.47 -0.95
N LEU A 93 -4.26 -4.47 -1.19
CA LEU A 93 -4.71 -5.76 -1.72
C LEU A 93 -5.65 -6.47 -0.74
N LYS A 94 -5.31 -6.47 0.55
CA LYS A 94 -6.19 -6.98 1.61
C LYS A 94 -7.46 -6.14 1.75
N HIS A 95 -7.41 -4.82 1.50
CA HIS A 95 -8.58 -3.96 1.40
C HIS A 95 -9.53 -4.42 0.30
N ILE A 96 -9.01 -4.72 -0.88
CA ILE A 96 -9.82 -5.22 -2.00
C ILE A 96 -10.47 -6.54 -1.61
N LEU A 97 -9.69 -7.52 -1.12
CA LEU A 97 -10.20 -8.84 -0.71
C LEU A 97 -11.32 -8.75 0.34
N ASP A 98 -11.13 -7.93 1.38
CA ASP A 98 -12.14 -7.74 2.45
C ASP A 98 -13.43 -7.07 1.92
N ARG A 99 -13.31 -6.23 0.90
CA ARG A 99 -14.40 -5.42 0.35
C ARG A 99 -15.07 -6.02 -0.87
N TYR A 100 -14.42 -6.97 -1.53
CA TYR A 100 -14.85 -7.55 -2.80
C TYR A 100 -16.32 -8.00 -2.78
N PRO A 101 -16.81 -8.75 -1.75
CA PRO A 101 -18.21 -9.19 -1.71
C PRO A 101 -19.23 -8.05 -1.63
N TYR A 102 -18.78 -6.83 -1.27
CA TYR A 102 -19.61 -5.65 -1.11
C TYR A 102 -19.53 -4.67 -2.28
N TYR A 103 -18.70 -4.94 -3.29
CA TYR A 103 -18.64 -4.12 -4.50
C TYR A 103 -19.78 -4.41 -5.47
N SER A 104 -20.46 -5.55 -5.33
CA SER A 104 -21.60 -5.91 -6.19
C SER A 104 -21.26 -5.81 -7.68
N LEU A 105 -20.06 -6.27 -8.02
CA LEU A 105 -19.58 -6.31 -9.40
C LEU A 105 -20.33 -7.40 -10.17
N GLY A 106 -20.50 -7.20 -11.48
CA GLY A 106 -21.26 -8.07 -12.37
C GLY A 106 -20.39 -9.04 -13.17
N GLU A 107 -19.18 -9.35 -12.71
CA GLU A 107 -18.29 -10.30 -13.41
C GLU A 107 -18.78 -11.75 -13.30
N SER A 108 -18.24 -12.62 -14.16
CA SER A 108 -18.53 -14.05 -14.11
C SER A 108 -17.91 -14.70 -12.87
N GLU A 109 -18.43 -15.86 -12.46
CA GLU A 109 -17.83 -16.65 -11.38
C GLU A 109 -16.38 -17.06 -11.69
N GLU A 110 -16.07 -17.27 -12.98
CA GLU A 110 -14.73 -17.62 -13.46
C GLU A 110 -13.74 -16.46 -13.27
N ASP A 111 -14.12 -15.26 -13.72
CA ASP A 111 -13.28 -14.05 -13.56
C ASP A 111 -13.04 -13.73 -12.08
N SER A 112 -14.09 -13.86 -11.26
CA SER A 112 -13.99 -13.67 -9.80
C SER A 112 -13.03 -14.67 -9.18
N LEU A 113 -13.09 -15.95 -9.56
CA LEU A 113 -12.17 -16.97 -9.05
C LEU A 113 -10.72 -16.72 -9.51
N GLU A 114 -10.51 -16.33 -10.77
CA GLU A 114 -9.18 -15.97 -11.29
C GLU A 114 -8.60 -14.78 -10.51
N PHE A 115 -9.41 -13.74 -10.30
CA PHE A 115 -9.00 -12.57 -9.53
C PHE A 115 -8.57 -12.94 -8.11
N HIS A 116 -9.39 -13.69 -7.37
CA HIS A 116 -9.06 -14.07 -5.98
C HIS A 116 -7.80 -14.91 -5.93
N LYS A 117 -7.63 -15.86 -6.85
CA LYS A 117 -6.43 -16.69 -6.93
C LYS A 117 -5.19 -15.82 -7.14
N ALA A 118 -5.21 -14.91 -8.12
CA ALA A 118 -4.10 -14.00 -8.39
C ALA A 118 -3.82 -13.07 -7.20
N ALA A 119 -4.86 -12.53 -6.58
CA ALA A 119 -4.76 -11.65 -5.42
C ALA A 119 -4.14 -12.36 -4.20
N TYR A 120 -4.55 -13.59 -3.89
CA TYR A 120 -3.93 -14.35 -2.79
C TYR A 120 -2.49 -14.75 -3.08
N GLN A 121 -2.17 -15.10 -4.33
CA GLN A 121 -0.78 -15.38 -4.75
C GLN A 121 0.11 -14.14 -4.60
N LEU A 122 -0.37 -12.97 -5.03
CA LEU A 122 0.36 -11.71 -4.85
C LEU A 122 0.51 -11.37 -3.35
N LEU A 123 -0.54 -11.56 -2.54
CA LEU A 123 -0.47 -11.29 -1.10
C LEU A 123 0.55 -12.21 -0.40
N GLU A 124 0.61 -13.48 -0.78
CA GLU A 124 1.62 -14.43 -0.29
C GLU A 124 3.03 -14.00 -0.71
N PHE A 125 3.22 -13.60 -1.97
CA PHE A 125 4.50 -13.07 -2.46
C PHE A 125 4.95 -11.83 -1.68
N LEU A 126 4.05 -10.86 -1.46
CA LEU A 126 4.33 -9.65 -0.68
C LEU A 126 4.73 -9.99 0.74
N ASN A 127 4.01 -10.91 1.39
CA ASN A 127 4.29 -11.32 2.75
C ASN A 127 5.64 -12.02 2.91
N ASN A 128 5.97 -12.91 1.99
CA ASN A 128 7.26 -13.58 1.96
C ASN A 128 8.40 -12.57 1.70
N SER A 129 8.18 -11.62 0.80
CA SER A 129 9.15 -10.55 0.51
C SER A 129 9.41 -9.66 1.73
N ILE A 130 8.36 -9.25 2.45
CA ILE A 130 8.47 -8.50 3.71
C ILE A 130 9.23 -9.30 4.77
N GLN A 131 8.96 -10.61 4.90
CA GLN A 131 9.68 -11.49 5.82
C GLN A 131 11.17 -11.60 5.48
N ASN A 132 11.52 -11.72 4.20
CA ASN A 132 12.90 -11.81 3.73
C ASN A 132 13.65 -10.49 3.97
N LEU A 133 13.05 -9.36 3.59
CA LEU A 133 13.61 -8.02 3.85
C LEU A 133 13.79 -7.78 5.34
N ARG A 134 12.85 -8.22 6.18
CA ARG A 134 13.02 -8.15 7.63
C ARG A 134 14.29 -8.89 8.06
N ALA A 135 14.54 -10.11 7.57
CA ALA A 135 15.74 -10.86 7.92
C ALA A 135 17.02 -10.07 7.59
N GLU A 136 17.03 -9.36 6.46
CA GLU A 136 18.13 -8.47 6.06
C GLU A 136 18.26 -7.22 6.96
N VAL A 137 17.15 -6.60 7.37
CA VAL A 137 17.16 -5.51 8.38
C VAL A 137 17.77 -5.98 9.69
N ILE A 138 17.37 -7.17 10.18
CA ILE A 138 17.90 -7.75 11.42
C ILE A 138 19.40 -8.04 11.30
N SER A 139 19.81 -8.65 10.19
CA SER A 139 21.20 -8.99 9.90
C SER A 139 22.09 -7.75 9.86
N THR A 140 21.69 -6.75 9.06
CA THR A 140 22.42 -5.49 8.89
C THR A 140 22.44 -4.68 10.18
N GLY A 141 21.31 -4.61 10.90
CA GLY A 141 21.24 -3.92 12.18
C GLY A 141 22.22 -4.51 13.20
N ARG A 142 22.30 -5.84 13.32
CA ARG A 142 23.27 -6.51 14.21
C ARG A 142 24.71 -6.27 13.78
N ALA A 143 24.99 -6.32 12.47
CA ALA A 143 26.33 -6.02 11.94
C ALA A 143 26.78 -4.60 12.30
N ASN A 144 25.83 -3.65 12.34
CA ASN A 144 26.07 -2.26 12.74
C ASN A 144 26.04 -2.04 14.26
N GLY A 145 25.85 -3.09 15.07
CA GLY A 145 25.89 -3.03 16.53
C GLY A 145 24.52 -2.84 17.21
N LEU A 146 23.39 -2.85 16.50
CA LEU A 146 22.07 -2.80 17.14
C LEU A 146 21.81 -4.04 17.98
N ILE A 147 21.33 -3.81 19.20
CA ILE A 147 20.87 -4.86 20.09
C ILE A 147 19.43 -5.19 19.71
N ILE A 148 19.24 -6.32 19.04
CA ILE A 148 17.92 -6.77 18.60
C ILE A 148 17.40 -7.83 19.56
N SER A 149 16.32 -7.51 20.24
CA SER A 149 15.54 -8.45 21.04
C SER A 149 14.10 -8.40 20.57
N ASP A 150 13.57 -9.56 20.14
CA ASP A 150 12.17 -9.66 19.71
C ASP A 150 11.18 -9.50 20.87
N GLY A 151 11.66 -9.49 22.12
CA GLY A 151 10.86 -9.30 23.34
C GLY A 151 9.77 -10.38 23.56
N PRO A 152 9.12 -10.42 24.72
CA PRO A 152 7.92 -11.21 24.89
C PRO A 152 6.78 -10.58 24.07
N PHE A 153 6.10 -11.41 23.28
CA PHE A 153 4.93 -11.04 22.51
C PHE A 153 3.70 -10.96 23.42
N SER A 154 3.15 -9.78 23.62
CA SER A 154 1.76 -9.64 24.09
C SER A 154 0.88 -9.54 22.84
N GLN A 155 0.08 -10.58 22.56
CA GLN A 155 -0.90 -10.54 21.46
C GLN A 155 -1.90 -9.40 21.61
N ASP A 156 -2.08 -8.86 22.83
CA ASP A 156 -2.96 -7.74 23.12
C ASP A 156 -2.41 -6.39 22.62
N ASP A 157 -1.08 -6.27 22.41
CA ASP A 157 -0.44 -5.02 21.99
C ASP A 157 -0.93 -4.57 20.59
N PHE A 158 -1.43 -5.52 19.78
CA PHE A 158 -1.93 -5.27 18.43
C PHE A 158 -3.31 -5.90 18.19
N SER A 159 -4.21 -5.81 19.18
CA SER A 159 -5.56 -6.41 19.12
C SER A 159 -6.27 -6.20 17.76
N GLU A 160 -6.65 -7.29 17.09
CA GLU A 160 -7.38 -7.26 15.84
C GLU A 160 -8.88 -7.14 16.15
N ILE A 161 -9.41 -5.91 16.13
CA ILE A 161 -10.87 -5.72 16.21
C ILE A 161 -11.43 -5.96 14.81
N GLU A 162 -11.81 -7.19 14.51
CA GLU A 162 -12.65 -7.49 13.36
C GLU A 162 -14.10 -7.16 13.71
N SER A 163 -14.68 -6.17 13.01
CA SER A 163 -16.10 -5.84 13.16
C SER A 163 -16.89 -6.32 11.94
N ASN A 164 -17.61 -7.43 12.10
CA ASN A 164 -18.70 -7.84 11.21
C ASN A 164 -20.05 -7.21 11.62
N LYS A 165 -20.03 -6.26 12.56
CA LYS A 165 -21.21 -5.57 13.08
C LYS A 165 -21.32 -4.20 12.43
N ARG A 166 -22.51 -3.86 11.94
CA ARG A 166 -22.84 -2.52 11.45
C ARG A 166 -23.92 -1.92 12.34
N LEU A 167 -23.84 -0.61 12.55
CA LEU A 167 -24.96 0.12 13.15
C LEU A 167 -26.16 0.08 12.19
N PRO A 168 -27.40 0.07 12.72
CA PRO A 168 -28.58 0.23 11.88
C PRO A 168 -28.50 1.57 11.12
N ARG A 169 -28.98 1.58 9.88
CA ARG A 169 -29.06 2.80 9.07
C ARG A 169 -30.24 3.65 9.56
N THR A 170 -29.94 4.68 10.36
CA THR A 170 -30.94 5.60 10.93
C THR A 170 -30.88 7.01 10.34
N ILE A 171 -29.96 7.27 9.42
CA ILE A 171 -29.87 8.55 8.70
C ILE A 171 -30.96 8.65 7.63
N LEU A 172 -31.52 9.85 7.48
CA LEU A 172 -32.49 10.15 6.42
C LEU A 172 -31.78 10.27 5.06
N GLU A 173 -32.53 10.11 3.99
CA GLU A 173 -32.05 10.35 2.63
C GLU A 173 -31.84 11.85 2.40
N ASP A 174 -30.74 12.18 1.72
CA ASP A 174 -30.42 13.56 1.38
C ASP A 174 -31.14 13.99 0.08
N GLU A 175 -31.56 15.26 0.02
CA GLU A 175 -32.02 15.92 -1.22
C GLU A 175 -30.91 16.84 -1.74
N VAL A 176 -30.31 16.48 -2.86
CA VAL A 176 -29.24 17.23 -3.52
C VAL A 176 -29.81 17.97 -4.73
N LYS A 177 -29.38 19.23 -4.93
CA LYS A 177 -29.81 20.04 -6.08
C LYS A 177 -29.15 19.54 -7.37
N GLY A 178 -29.96 19.27 -8.39
CA GLY A 178 -29.48 18.88 -9.72
C GLY A 178 -28.91 17.47 -9.78
N GLU A 179 -29.37 16.54 -8.93
CA GLU A 179 -28.90 15.16 -8.84
C GLU A 179 -28.73 14.47 -10.21
N GLN A 180 -29.73 14.58 -11.09
CA GLN A 180 -29.69 13.93 -12.40
C GLN A 180 -28.54 14.44 -13.28
N GLU A 181 -28.33 15.76 -13.34
CA GLU A 181 -27.24 16.36 -14.13
C GLU A 181 -25.88 15.95 -13.58
N ARG A 182 -25.74 15.91 -12.25
CA ARG A 182 -24.52 15.45 -11.57
C ARG A 182 -24.21 13.99 -11.82
N ILE A 183 -25.23 13.13 -11.83
CA ILE A 183 -25.07 11.69 -12.16
C ILE A 183 -24.63 11.53 -13.63
N LEU A 184 -25.22 12.29 -14.55
CA LEU A 184 -24.83 12.25 -15.97
C LEU A 184 -23.37 12.69 -16.14
N ASP A 185 -22.96 13.79 -15.50
CA ASP A 185 -21.57 14.27 -15.51
C ASP A 185 -20.61 13.23 -14.91
N LEU A 186 -20.97 12.63 -13.77
CA LEU A 186 -20.21 11.56 -13.13
C LEU A 186 -19.99 10.36 -14.07
N CYS A 187 -21.05 9.87 -14.71
CA CYS A 187 -20.98 8.77 -15.67
C CYS A 187 -20.09 9.12 -16.88
N GLN A 188 -20.18 10.36 -17.38
CA GLN A 188 -19.34 10.83 -18.48
C GLN A 188 -17.86 10.89 -18.07
N LYS A 189 -17.55 11.40 -16.87
CA LYS A 189 -16.20 11.41 -16.32
C LYS A 189 -15.65 10.01 -16.17
N TYR A 190 -16.40 9.09 -15.55
CA TYR A 190 -15.97 7.72 -15.37
C TYR A 190 -15.69 7.03 -16.71
N LYS A 191 -16.59 7.18 -17.69
CA LYS A 191 -16.40 6.67 -19.06
C LYS A 191 -15.14 7.24 -19.71
N LYS A 192 -14.87 8.54 -19.54
CA LYS A 192 -13.66 9.17 -20.08
C LYS A 192 -12.40 8.58 -19.45
N VAL A 193 -12.39 8.37 -18.13
CA VAL A 193 -11.25 7.75 -17.44
C VAL A 193 -11.03 6.31 -17.94
N ALA A 194 -12.10 5.52 -18.04
CA ALA A 194 -12.02 4.16 -18.60
C ALA A 194 -11.47 4.14 -20.03
N GLN A 195 -11.91 5.09 -20.88
CA GLN A 195 -11.37 5.22 -22.24
C GLN A 195 -9.87 5.54 -22.22
N MET A 196 -9.42 6.45 -21.36
CA MET A 196 -8.00 6.79 -21.25
C MET A 196 -7.14 5.60 -20.80
N VAL A 197 -7.66 4.76 -19.89
CA VAL A 197 -6.96 3.53 -19.47
C VAL A 197 -6.89 2.52 -20.61
N ASN A 198 -7.97 2.35 -21.38
CA ASN A 198 -7.97 1.47 -22.56
C ASN A 198 -7.02 1.99 -23.65
N ASP A 199 -7.02 3.29 -23.90
CA ASP A 199 -6.16 3.94 -24.91
C ASP A 199 -4.67 3.87 -24.54
N ALA A 200 -4.34 3.71 -23.25
CA ALA A 200 -2.98 3.47 -22.81
C ALA A 200 -2.45 2.09 -23.25
N GLY A 201 -3.33 1.16 -23.62
CA GLY A 201 -2.96 -0.05 -24.35
C GLY A 201 -2.12 -1.06 -23.56
N PHE A 202 -2.31 -1.15 -22.24
CA PHE A 202 -1.59 -2.12 -21.41
C PHE A 202 -1.96 -3.56 -21.80
N GLU A 203 -1.02 -4.27 -22.41
CA GLU A 203 -1.18 -5.68 -22.72
C GLU A 203 -0.60 -6.55 -21.61
N ARG A 204 -1.37 -7.56 -21.16
CA ARG A 204 -0.84 -8.60 -20.27
C ARG A 204 0.24 -9.36 -21.02
N SER A 205 1.45 -9.37 -20.47
CA SER A 205 2.59 -10.14 -20.98
C SER A 205 3.06 -11.12 -19.92
N GLU A 206 3.15 -12.40 -20.28
CA GLU A 206 3.76 -13.44 -19.44
C GLU A 206 5.28 -13.59 -19.71
N ASP A 207 5.80 -12.86 -20.68
CA ASP A 207 7.22 -12.80 -21.00
C ASP A 207 7.92 -11.78 -20.09
N LEU A 208 8.80 -12.28 -19.21
CA LEU A 208 9.52 -11.47 -18.23
C LEU A 208 10.34 -10.35 -18.88
N GLU A 209 10.97 -10.59 -20.03
CA GLU A 209 11.78 -9.57 -20.69
C GLU A 209 10.89 -8.46 -21.27
N LYS A 210 9.72 -8.81 -21.82
CA LYS A 210 8.75 -7.80 -22.23
C LYS A 210 8.17 -7.06 -21.02
N PHE A 211 7.92 -7.75 -19.91
CA PHE A 211 7.37 -7.16 -18.70
C PHE A 211 8.32 -6.12 -18.09
N ARG A 212 9.63 -6.36 -18.10
CA ARG A 212 10.66 -5.37 -17.70
C ARG A 212 10.64 -4.08 -18.53
N HIS A 213 10.08 -4.11 -19.73
CA HIS A 213 9.87 -2.91 -20.55
C HIS A 213 8.46 -2.34 -20.42
N ILE A 214 7.54 -3.01 -19.72
CA ILE A 214 6.22 -2.42 -19.42
C ILE A 214 6.38 -1.37 -18.32
N ILE A 215 7.12 -1.69 -17.25
CA ILE A 215 7.49 -0.73 -16.20
C ILE A 215 9.00 -0.48 -16.34
N PRO A 216 9.49 0.76 -16.57
CA PRO A 216 8.74 2.03 -16.57
C PRO A 216 8.26 2.53 -17.95
N ASP A 217 8.62 1.89 -19.08
CA ASP A 217 8.48 2.54 -20.40
C ASP A 217 7.03 2.79 -20.83
N GLN A 218 6.09 1.91 -20.45
CA GLN A 218 4.66 2.04 -20.78
C GLN A 218 3.82 2.46 -19.56
N LEU A 219 4.19 1.97 -18.39
CA LEU A 219 3.52 2.20 -17.11
C LEU A 219 4.57 2.66 -16.10
N ASP A 220 4.50 3.92 -15.70
CA ASP A 220 5.34 4.48 -14.64
C ASP A 220 4.49 4.96 -13.44
N GLU A 221 5.15 5.24 -12.33
CA GLU A 221 4.52 5.75 -11.11
C GLU A 221 3.69 7.01 -11.38
N LYS A 222 4.18 7.88 -12.28
CA LYS A 222 3.53 9.15 -12.62
C LYS A 222 2.20 8.92 -13.34
N LEU A 223 2.17 8.00 -14.30
CA LEU A 223 0.98 7.65 -15.08
C LEU A 223 -0.07 6.97 -14.20
N VAL A 224 0.35 6.01 -13.37
CA VAL A 224 -0.54 5.34 -12.41
C VAL A 224 -1.14 6.35 -11.43
N ARG A 225 -0.33 7.27 -10.92
CA ARG A 225 -0.78 8.35 -10.04
C ARG A 225 -1.83 9.23 -10.71
N MET A 226 -1.63 9.60 -11.98
CA MET A 226 -2.60 10.37 -12.76
C MET A 226 -3.94 9.64 -12.86
N PHE A 227 -3.95 8.36 -13.23
CA PHE A 227 -5.19 7.57 -13.30
C PHE A 227 -5.87 7.45 -11.94
N LYS A 228 -5.09 7.18 -10.88
CA LYS A 228 -5.62 7.06 -9.51
C LYS A 228 -6.34 8.35 -9.08
N GLU A 229 -5.76 9.52 -9.31
CA GLU A 229 -6.40 10.80 -8.97
C GLU A 229 -7.68 11.06 -9.79
N LEU A 230 -7.70 10.66 -11.06
CA LEU A 230 -8.92 10.77 -11.89
C LEU A 230 -10.05 9.88 -11.36
N VAL A 231 -9.77 8.61 -11.02
CA VAL A 231 -10.78 7.70 -10.43
C VAL A 231 -11.19 8.18 -9.04
N HIS A 232 -10.26 8.67 -8.23
CA HIS A 232 -10.55 9.23 -6.92
C HIS A 232 -11.46 10.46 -7.00
N SER A 233 -11.29 11.33 -8.01
CA SER A 233 -12.20 12.45 -8.26
C SER A 233 -13.62 11.97 -8.54
N VAL A 234 -13.78 10.93 -9.37
CA VAL A 234 -15.09 10.30 -9.62
C VAL A 234 -15.68 9.75 -8.32
N GLN A 235 -14.89 9.03 -7.51
CA GLN A 235 -15.38 8.48 -6.24
C GLN A 235 -15.82 9.58 -5.27
N SER A 236 -15.05 10.66 -5.19
CA SER A 236 -15.34 11.80 -4.32
C SER A 236 -16.63 12.50 -4.72
N GLU A 237 -16.87 12.68 -6.02
CA GLU A 237 -18.12 13.23 -6.54
C GLU A 237 -19.31 12.30 -6.28
N TYR A 238 -19.16 10.99 -6.48
CA TYR A 238 -20.18 10.00 -6.12
C TYR A 238 -20.53 10.10 -4.63
N ASP A 239 -19.52 10.06 -3.75
CA ASP A 239 -19.72 10.08 -2.30
C ASP A 239 -20.32 11.41 -1.80
N THR A 240 -20.14 12.50 -2.54
CA THR A 240 -20.66 13.84 -2.20
C THR A 240 -22.08 14.07 -2.71
N TYR A 241 -22.39 13.64 -3.93
CA TYR A 241 -23.61 14.06 -4.64
C TYR A 241 -24.59 12.93 -4.93
N VAL A 242 -24.18 11.67 -4.80
CA VAL A 242 -25.00 10.50 -5.17
C VAL A 242 -25.27 9.60 -3.97
N LYS A 243 -24.24 9.33 -3.15
CA LYS A 243 -24.38 8.47 -1.99
C LYS A 243 -25.45 8.97 -1.02
N ASN A 244 -26.28 8.07 -0.52
CA ASN A 244 -27.39 8.33 0.42
C ASN A 244 -28.54 9.19 -0.14
N THR A 245 -28.59 9.41 -1.46
CA THR A 245 -29.73 10.09 -2.10
C THR A 245 -30.87 9.11 -2.40
N ARG A 246 -32.09 9.63 -2.59
CA ARG A 246 -33.25 8.84 -3.05
C ARG A 246 -32.99 8.09 -4.35
N ILE A 247 -32.34 8.77 -5.31
CA ILE A 247 -32.11 8.20 -6.63
C ILE A 247 -31.16 7.00 -6.57
N GLU A 248 -30.10 7.04 -5.75
CA GLU A 248 -29.21 5.90 -5.50
C GLU A 248 -29.98 4.70 -4.94
N GLN A 249 -30.90 4.93 -4.00
CA GLN A 249 -31.70 3.83 -3.42
C GLN A 249 -32.72 3.26 -4.40
N SER A 250 -33.19 4.07 -5.36
CA SER A 250 -34.17 3.66 -6.35
C SER A 250 -33.59 2.97 -7.60
N VAL A 251 -32.30 3.19 -7.89
CA VAL A 251 -31.60 2.67 -9.08
C VAL A 251 -30.43 1.78 -8.65
N GLU A 252 -30.61 0.46 -8.76
CA GLU A 252 -29.62 -0.52 -8.28
C GLU A 252 -28.28 -0.40 -9.04
N GLU A 253 -28.32 -0.07 -10.34
CA GLU A 253 -27.11 0.15 -11.15
C GLU A 253 -26.27 1.32 -10.61
N LEU A 254 -26.92 2.36 -10.11
CA LEU A 254 -26.24 3.52 -9.53
C LEU A 254 -25.57 3.15 -8.21
N LYS A 255 -26.26 2.35 -7.38
CA LYS A 255 -25.69 1.79 -6.15
C LYS A 255 -24.48 0.88 -6.41
N ASN A 256 -24.55 0.07 -7.46
CA ASN A 256 -23.44 -0.79 -7.88
C ASN A 256 -22.28 0.01 -8.51
N MET A 257 -22.55 1.16 -9.12
CA MET A 257 -21.52 2.04 -9.70
C MET A 257 -20.42 2.38 -8.70
N ARG A 258 -20.76 2.52 -7.41
CA ARG A 258 -19.76 2.73 -6.35
C ARG A 258 -18.69 1.63 -6.34
N GLY A 259 -19.07 0.37 -6.47
CA GLY A 259 -18.13 -0.76 -6.53
C GLY A 259 -17.25 -0.70 -7.78
N TYR A 260 -17.84 -0.38 -8.93
CA TYR A 260 -17.10 -0.18 -10.19
C TYR A 260 -16.12 0.99 -10.12
N ILE A 261 -16.34 2.00 -9.27
CA ILE A 261 -15.38 3.08 -9.04
C ILE A 261 -14.30 2.67 -8.03
N SER A 262 -14.70 2.04 -6.92
CA SER A 262 -13.77 1.68 -5.83
C SER A 262 -12.80 0.56 -6.21
N MET A 263 -13.23 -0.44 -6.97
CA MET A 263 -12.36 -1.54 -7.40
C MET A 263 -11.11 -1.05 -8.17
N PRO A 264 -11.24 -0.29 -9.29
CA PRO A 264 -10.08 0.23 -10.00
C PRO A 264 -9.28 1.25 -9.18
N LEU A 265 -9.92 2.04 -8.32
CA LEU A 265 -9.19 2.96 -7.42
C LEU A 265 -8.18 2.19 -6.56
N HIS A 266 -8.64 1.15 -5.88
CA HIS A 266 -7.79 0.38 -4.98
C HIS A 266 -6.78 -0.49 -5.73
N LEU A 267 -7.12 -0.99 -6.92
CA LEU A 267 -6.15 -1.66 -7.80
C LEU A 267 -5.03 -0.70 -8.22
N LEU A 268 -5.36 0.53 -8.61
CA LEU A 268 -4.38 1.57 -8.94
C LEU A 268 -3.52 1.94 -7.72
N GLU A 269 -4.07 1.90 -6.50
CA GLU A 269 -3.26 2.06 -5.28
C GLU A 269 -2.24 0.93 -5.12
N VAL A 270 -2.62 -0.34 -5.33
CA VAL A 270 -1.65 -1.46 -5.31
C VAL A 270 -0.57 -1.27 -6.38
N VAL A 271 -0.97 -1.01 -7.63
CA VAL A 271 -0.05 -0.83 -8.76
C VAL A 271 0.89 0.35 -8.53
N LEU A 272 0.41 1.45 -7.95
CA LEU A 272 1.23 2.64 -7.66
C LEU A 272 2.42 2.29 -6.75
N TRP A 273 2.16 1.54 -5.68
CA TRP A 273 3.21 1.14 -4.74
C TRP A 273 4.19 0.14 -5.36
N LEU A 274 3.69 -0.80 -6.17
CA LEU A 274 4.55 -1.73 -6.91
C LEU A 274 5.43 -1.03 -7.94
N CYS A 275 4.90 -0.06 -8.70
CA CYS A 275 5.69 0.74 -9.64
C CYS A 275 6.75 1.56 -8.90
N HIS A 276 6.36 2.21 -7.79
CA HIS A 276 7.31 2.93 -6.94
C HIS A 276 8.42 2.01 -6.42
N PHE A 277 8.08 0.79 -6.01
CA PHE A 277 9.07 -0.18 -5.58
C PHE A 277 10.03 -0.55 -6.70
N TYR A 278 9.48 -0.89 -7.86
CA TYR A 278 10.28 -1.27 -9.02
C TYR A 278 11.24 -0.15 -9.42
N GLU A 279 10.73 1.05 -9.69
CA GLU A 279 11.52 2.19 -10.16
C GLU A 279 12.57 2.68 -9.15
N ARG A 280 12.25 2.61 -7.84
CA ARG A 280 13.11 3.20 -6.79
C ARG A 280 14.07 2.21 -6.16
N HIS A 281 13.69 0.94 -6.07
CA HIS A 281 14.36 -0.07 -5.24
C HIS A 281 14.85 -1.29 -6.03
N GLU A 282 14.39 -1.51 -7.27
CA GLU A 282 14.77 -2.67 -8.10
C GLU A 282 15.49 -2.28 -9.42
N ASP A 283 14.97 -1.26 -10.12
CA ASP A 283 15.38 -0.90 -11.48
C ASP A 283 16.82 -0.35 -11.58
N GLU A 284 17.43 -0.53 -12.76
CA GLU A 284 18.81 -0.19 -13.10
C GLU A 284 19.11 1.32 -13.06
N ILE A 285 18.08 2.16 -12.95
CA ILE A 285 18.18 3.63 -12.94
C ILE A 285 19.04 4.13 -11.77
N ARG A 286 19.10 3.41 -10.65
CA ARG A 286 20.00 3.72 -9.51
C ARG A 286 21.11 2.67 -9.39
N HIS A 287 22.31 3.02 -9.89
CA HIS A 287 23.54 2.28 -9.59
C HIS A 287 23.92 2.40 -8.10
N SER A 288 23.37 1.54 -7.26
CA SER A 288 23.81 1.39 -5.87
C SER A 288 24.12 -0.07 -5.55
N GLU A 289 25.12 -0.31 -4.69
CA GLU A 289 25.47 -1.65 -4.19
C GLU A 289 24.26 -2.36 -3.51
N CYS A 290 23.21 -1.61 -3.15
CA CYS A 290 21.94 -2.11 -2.62
C CYS A 290 21.20 -3.04 -3.58
N ARG A 291 21.26 -2.82 -4.89
CA ARG A 291 20.52 -3.63 -5.89
C ARG A 291 20.87 -5.12 -5.83
N GLN A 292 22.16 -5.47 -5.79
CA GLN A 292 22.62 -6.86 -5.85
C GLN A 292 22.14 -7.75 -4.70
N LYS A 293 21.62 -7.16 -3.62
CA LYS A 293 21.09 -7.87 -2.45
C LYS A 293 19.57 -7.82 -2.33
N ILE A 294 18.90 -6.94 -3.09
CA ILE A 294 17.44 -6.75 -3.07
C ILE A 294 16.76 -7.55 -4.18
N SER A 295 17.33 -7.57 -5.40
CA SER A 295 16.86 -8.40 -6.53
C SER A 295 17.13 -9.89 -6.32
#